data_AF-A0AAW0TZA1-F1
#
_entry.id   AF-A0AAW0TZA1-F1
#
_cell.length_a   1.000
_cell.length_b   1.000
_cell.length_c   1.000
_cell.angle_alpha   90.00
_cell.angle_beta   90.00
_cell.angle_gamma   90.00
#
_symmetry.space_group_name_H-M   'P 1'
#
loop_
_entity.id
_entity.type
_entity.pdbx_description
1 polymer ?
#
loop_
_entity_poly.entity_id
_entity_poly.type
_entity_poly.pdbx_seq_one_letter_code
_entity_poly.pdbx_strand_id
1 'polypeptide(L)'
;METVLVLQASGAPSPASYARLNTSFPRLESFTLCYRIKLNRFREESTLFSYALSDDRDNELRIDHRETGYKITLQGQWANSELITPLRLWAHFCFSYHLSTAAWAIHLDGKQRGRGTFAETTQPLEGNGVFIIGQEQDSLGGGFQRDQSFSGELTHLNVWRSVLDEATVNQIWSCKEVIQGDALAWTSVQESWLTEGEASWSMQSKEEVCSTQTRVVTVFPDRFSLRQAQHLCHVVGGEILVPLDEEENSVLFETTKNDADKCSGGLGASYLWLGCHGRARGSAGPYRDGKPTLQGFYHSDIYYQNGTWYLQSLKSEAIAWWQPVKEGQYPFGTNMWTLGSEVCDISPSKTVNLTISVCGSGDFTCSDGSCIDLRKRCDLRIDCLDQSDEAECSLVAIPPGYRSIIPPSHTVHSEPLPIEFLLKIISFPTIATQEQIFKATLHLSLRWRDNRLDYHNLKEDRTLNLLSYDAVERIWMPRVFFTNAQGNMFTNLDQGSRVECVRRRLLPRTRYPA
;
A
#
# COMPACT_ATOMS: atom_id res chain seq x y z
N MET A 1 -17.22 -10.40 -27.24
CA MET A 1 -15.80 -10.03 -27.29
C MET A 1 -15.73 -8.60 -27.78
N GLU A 2 -14.93 -7.78 -27.13
CA GLU A 2 -14.75 -6.35 -27.40
C GLU A 2 -13.35 -6.10 -27.94
N THR A 3 -13.23 -5.24 -28.95
CA THR A 3 -11.93 -4.83 -29.49
C THR A 3 -11.38 -3.67 -28.66
N VAL A 4 -10.23 -3.90 -28.04
CA VAL A 4 -9.59 -3.00 -27.09
C VAL A 4 -8.27 -2.49 -27.68
N LEU A 5 -8.09 -1.18 -27.68
CA LEU A 5 -6.82 -0.55 -28.00
C LEU A 5 -5.94 -0.56 -26.75
N VAL A 6 -4.73 -1.10 -26.86
CA VAL A 6 -3.75 -1.18 -25.78
C VAL A 6 -2.59 -0.24 -26.11
N LEU A 7 -2.29 0.68 -25.19
CA LEU A 7 -1.25 1.69 -25.33
C LEU A 7 -0.24 1.53 -24.19
N GLN A 8 1.02 1.32 -24.55
CA GLN A 8 2.15 1.22 -23.60
C GLN A 8 1.87 0.25 -22.44
N ALA A 9 1.58 -1.02 -22.76
CA ALA A 9 1.23 -2.06 -21.78
C ALA A 9 2.30 -2.28 -20.69
N SER A 10 3.58 -2.05 -21.02
CA SER A 10 4.71 -2.12 -20.09
C SER A 10 4.72 -1.00 -19.05
N GLY A 11 3.95 0.07 -19.26
CA GLY A 11 3.97 1.29 -18.48
C GLY A 11 5.13 2.24 -18.80
N ALA A 12 6.07 1.83 -19.65
CA ALA A 12 7.21 2.66 -20.05
C ALA A 12 6.76 3.81 -20.95
N PRO A 13 7.11 5.07 -20.65
CA PRO A 13 6.71 6.21 -21.46
C PRO A 13 7.42 6.18 -22.82
N SER A 14 6.65 6.45 -23.88
CA SER A 14 7.11 6.43 -25.26
C SER A 14 6.36 7.49 -26.07
N PRO A 15 7.04 8.32 -26.88
CA PRO A 15 6.38 9.24 -27.82
C PRO A 15 5.87 8.53 -29.08
N ALA A 16 6.22 7.26 -29.30
CA ALA A 16 5.93 6.54 -30.54
C ALA A 16 4.68 5.65 -30.47
N SER A 17 4.08 5.46 -29.28
CA SER A 17 2.91 4.59 -29.11
C SER A 17 1.63 5.41 -29.13
N TYR A 18 0.89 5.34 -30.23
CA TYR A 18 -0.38 6.05 -30.41
C TYR A 18 -1.29 5.39 -31.45
N ALA A 19 -2.54 5.81 -31.49
CA ALA A 19 -3.45 5.52 -32.60
C ALA A 19 -3.95 6.82 -33.24
N ARG A 20 -3.91 6.88 -34.57
CA ARG A 20 -4.37 8.02 -35.37
C ARG A 20 -5.66 7.68 -36.08
N LEU A 21 -6.65 8.56 -36.03
CA LEU A 21 -7.87 8.41 -36.82
C LEU A 21 -7.54 8.54 -38.31
N ASN A 22 -7.92 7.54 -39.10
CA ASN A 22 -7.66 7.46 -40.54
C ASN A 22 -8.73 8.20 -41.38
N THR A 23 -9.85 8.56 -40.75
CA THR A 23 -10.97 9.29 -41.36
C THR A 23 -11.01 10.73 -40.87
N SER A 24 -11.76 11.58 -41.57
CA SER A 24 -11.95 12.98 -41.17
C SER A 24 -12.75 13.08 -39.87
N PHE A 25 -12.20 13.75 -38.86
CA PHE A 25 -12.97 14.08 -37.66
C PHE A 25 -14.04 15.14 -37.99
N PRO A 26 -15.30 14.96 -37.54
CA PRO A 26 -16.40 15.84 -37.93
C PRO A 26 -16.36 17.19 -37.20
N ARG A 27 -16.98 18.21 -37.81
CA ARG A 27 -17.32 19.46 -37.12
C ARG A 27 -18.41 19.22 -36.08
N LEU A 28 -18.24 19.74 -34.86
CA LEU A 28 -19.14 19.56 -33.72
C LEU A 28 -19.53 20.91 -33.11
N GLU A 29 -20.83 21.15 -32.93
CA GLU A 29 -21.32 22.35 -32.23
C GLU A 29 -21.47 22.05 -30.74
N SER A 30 -22.47 21.25 -30.39
CA SER A 30 -22.58 20.61 -29.07
C SER A 30 -22.35 19.12 -29.24
N PHE A 31 -21.70 18.48 -28.28
CA PHE A 31 -21.31 17.08 -28.44
C PHE A 31 -21.20 16.33 -27.12
N THR A 32 -21.22 15.01 -27.23
CA THR A 32 -20.88 14.09 -26.15
C THR A 32 -19.85 13.09 -26.67
N LEU A 33 -18.82 12.83 -25.89
CA LEU A 33 -17.81 11.81 -26.16
C LEU A 33 -17.81 10.83 -24.99
N CYS A 34 -18.06 9.55 -25.25
CA CYS A 34 -18.06 8.49 -24.24
C CYS A 34 -17.07 7.40 -24.59
N TYR A 35 -16.45 6.79 -23.59
CA TYR A 35 -15.48 5.72 -23.74
C TYR A 35 -15.32 4.91 -22.46
N ARG A 36 -14.81 3.69 -22.60
CA ARG A 36 -14.33 2.88 -21.49
C ARG A 36 -12.83 2.91 -21.44
N ILE A 37 -12.29 3.11 -20.24
CA ILE A 37 -10.86 3.25 -19.99
C ILE A 37 -10.44 2.31 -18.86
N LYS A 38 -9.29 1.69 -19.03
CA LYS A 38 -8.56 1.00 -17.96
C LYS A 38 -7.16 1.59 -17.89
N LEU A 39 -6.96 2.53 -16.98
CA LEU A 39 -5.70 3.27 -16.86
C LEU A 39 -4.64 2.38 -16.20
N ASN A 40 -3.49 2.16 -16.83
CA ASN A 40 -2.43 1.34 -16.24
C ASN A 40 -1.54 2.13 -15.27
N ARG A 41 -1.31 3.41 -15.56
CA ARG A 41 -0.46 4.28 -14.74
C ARG A 41 -0.78 5.76 -14.97
N PHE A 42 -0.71 6.56 -13.91
CA PHE A 42 -0.72 8.01 -14.01
C PHE A 42 0.63 8.58 -14.46
N ARG A 43 0.57 9.72 -15.15
CA ARG A 43 1.69 10.61 -15.44
C ARG A 43 1.28 12.03 -15.11
N GLU A 44 2.26 12.92 -15.04
CA GLU A 44 2.04 14.34 -14.73
C GLU A 44 1.02 14.96 -15.70
N GLU A 45 1.14 14.65 -16.99
CA GLU A 45 0.20 15.03 -18.03
C GLU A 45 -0.16 13.78 -18.86
N SER A 46 -1.06 12.92 -18.35
CA SER A 46 -1.43 11.66 -19.05
C SER A 46 -2.53 11.89 -20.08
N THR A 47 -2.14 12.19 -21.32
CA THR A 47 -3.05 12.63 -22.40
C THR A 47 -3.67 11.45 -23.13
N LEU A 48 -4.97 11.19 -22.91
CA LEU A 48 -5.67 10.11 -23.61
C LEU A 48 -6.07 10.54 -25.03
N PHE A 49 -6.67 11.71 -25.18
CA PHE A 49 -7.10 12.23 -26.48
C PHE A 49 -6.47 13.58 -26.74
N SER A 50 -6.01 13.77 -27.98
CA SER A 50 -5.58 15.06 -28.50
C SER A 50 -6.11 15.23 -29.92
N TYR A 51 -6.68 16.39 -30.19
CA TYR A 51 -7.15 16.80 -31.50
C TYR A 51 -6.54 18.16 -31.85
N ALA A 52 -5.90 18.23 -33.02
CA ALA A 52 -5.21 19.41 -33.52
C ALA A 52 -5.74 19.78 -34.92
N LEU A 53 -5.91 21.07 -35.20
CA LEU A 53 -6.34 21.58 -36.51
C LEU A 53 -5.16 22.08 -37.36
N SER A 54 -4.11 22.59 -36.72
CA SER A 54 -2.87 23.06 -37.36
C SER A 54 -1.73 23.07 -36.34
N ASP A 55 -0.50 23.34 -36.77
CA ASP A 55 0.66 23.42 -35.88
C ASP A 55 0.47 24.46 -34.75
N ASP A 56 -0.19 25.59 -35.03
CA ASP A 56 -0.48 26.63 -34.02
C ASP A 56 -1.83 26.41 -33.29
N ARG A 57 -2.55 25.33 -33.61
CA ARG A 57 -3.87 24.98 -33.05
C ARG A 57 -3.90 23.50 -32.69
N ASP A 58 -3.04 23.17 -31.73
CA ASP A 58 -2.71 21.82 -31.29
C ASP A 58 -3.58 21.33 -30.11
N ASN A 59 -4.18 22.28 -29.39
CA ASN A 59 -5.03 22.07 -28.20
C ASN A 59 -6.53 22.35 -28.46
N GLU A 60 -7.08 21.83 -29.57
CA GLU A 60 -8.49 22.06 -29.94
C GLU A 60 -9.46 21.21 -29.11
N LEU A 61 -9.14 19.94 -28.90
CA LEU A 61 -9.75 19.10 -27.88
C LEU A 61 -8.67 18.21 -27.28
N ARG A 62 -8.46 18.30 -25.98
CA ARG A 62 -7.51 17.47 -25.25
C ARG A 62 -8.13 16.97 -23.94
N ILE A 63 -7.92 15.69 -23.64
CA ILE A 63 -8.46 15.03 -22.45
C ILE A 63 -7.32 14.32 -21.72
N ASP A 64 -7.06 14.75 -20.48
CA ASP A 64 -6.00 14.23 -19.62
C ASP A 64 -6.59 13.51 -18.40
N HIS A 65 -6.07 12.32 -18.11
CA HIS A 65 -6.39 11.54 -16.91
C HIS A 65 -5.19 11.56 -15.93
N ARG A 66 -5.11 12.59 -15.07
CA ARG A 66 -3.97 12.82 -14.18
C ARG A 66 -4.24 12.31 -12.76
N GLU A 67 -3.18 12.18 -11.97
CA GLU A 67 -3.28 11.81 -10.55
C GLU A 67 -4.08 12.85 -9.74
N THR A 68 -3.99 14.13 -10.12
CA THR A 68 -4.74 15.24 -9.52
C THR A 68 -6.17 15.38 -10.04
N GLY A 69 -6.57 14.51 -10.97
CA GLY A 69 -7.91 14.44 -11.53
C GLY A 69 -7.98 14.70 -13.03
N TYR A 70 -9.22 14.73 -13.52
CA TYR A 70 -9.55 14.82 -14.93
C TYR A 70 -9.45 16.27 -15.43
N LYS A 71 -8.71 16.49 -16.52
CA LYS A 71 -8.55 17.79 -17.16
C LYS A 71 -9.00 17.71 -18.61
N ILE A 72 -9.80 18.70 -19.01
CA ILE A 72 -10.25 18.86 -20.39
C ILE A 72 -9.78 20.21 -20.88
N THR A 73 -9.18 20.23 -22.06
CA THR A 73 -8.88 21.44 -22.80
C THR A 73 -9.74 21.47 -24.05
N LEU A 74 -10.41 22.60 -24.29
CA LEU A 74 -11.23 22.86 -25.47
C LEU A 74 -10.84 24.23 -26.01
N GLN A 75 -10.35 24.27 -27.25
CA GLN A 75 -9.90 25.50 -27.92
C GLN A 75 -8.95 26.34 -27.05
N GLY A 76 -7.95 25.70 -26.43
CA GLY A 76 -6.97 26.33 -25.54
C GLY A 76 -7.47 26.70 -24.13
N GLN A 77 -8.78 26.61 -23.84
CA GLN A 77 -9.31 26.80 -22.48
C GLN A 77 -9.37 25.47 -21.74
N TRP A 78 -9.02 25.45 -20.45
CA TRP A 78 -9.05 24.23 -19.65
C TRP A 78 -10.05 24.26 -18.49
N ALA A 79 -10.56 23.09 -18.16
CA ALA A 79 -11.35 22.81 -16.97
C ALA A 79 -10.74 21.63 -16.22
N ASN A 80 -10.70 21.72 -14.89
CA ASN A 80 -10.20 20.66 -14.02
C ASN A 80 -11.36 20.11 -13.16
N SER A 81 -11.31 18.82 -12.86
CA SER A 81 -12.18 18.15 -11.91
C SER A 81 -11.34 17.32 -10.95
N GLU A 82 -11.76 17.24 -9.69
CA GLU A 82 -11.18 16.33 -8.68
C GLU A 82 -11.54 14.85 -8.94
N LEU A 83 -12.20 14.55 -10.07
CA LEU A 83 -12.58 13.21 -10.46
C LEU A 83 -11.35 12.38 -10.83
N ILE A 84 -11.06 11.38 -9.99
CA ILE A 84 -9.94 10.45 -10.20
C ILE A 84 -10.37 9.26 -11.05
N THR A 85 -9.51 8.88 -12.00
CA THR A 85 -9.71 7.69 -12.84
C THR A 85 -9.17 6.47 -12.12
N PRO A 86 -9.94 5.38 -11.97
CA PRO A 86 -9.44 4.21 -11.26
C PRO A 86 -8.31 3.54 -12.06
N LEU A 87 -7.24 3.16 -11.35
CA LEU A 87 -6.13 2.41 -11.93
C LEU A 87 -6.50 0.93 -12.10
N ARG A 88 -6.14 0.38 -13.25
CA ARG A 88 -6.28 -1.04 -13.65
C ARG A 88 -7.69 -1.60 -13.59
N LEU A 89 -8.70 -0.75 -13.42
CA LEU A 89 -10.11 -1.10 -13.48
C LEU A 89 -10.76 -0.42 -14.68
N TRP A 90 -11.74 -1.11 -15.26
CA TRP A 90 -12.56 -0.54 -16.29
C TRP A 90 -13.51 0.51 -15.68
N ALA A 91 -13.48 1.71 -16.24
CA ALA A 91 -14.40 2.79 -15.91
C ALA A 91 -15.01 3.35 -17.18
N HIS A 92 -16.24 3.86 -17.06
CA HIS A 92 -16.95 4.50 -18.17
C HIS A 92 -17.01 6.00 -17.97
N PHE A 93 -16.41 6.75 -18.89
CA PHE A 93 -16.40 8.21 -18.89
C PHE A 93 -17.24 8.75 -20.03
N CYS A 94 -18.00 9.80 -19.77
CA CYS A 94 -18.56 10.67 -20.80
C CYS A 94 -18.26 12.13 -20.50
N PHE A 95 -17.76 12.85 -21.49
CA PHE A 95 -17.66 14.31 -21.48
C PHE A 95 -18.70 14.88 -22.44
N SER A 96 -19.47 15.87 -21.99
CA SER A 96 -20.39 16.60 -22.85
C SER A 96 -20.15 18.10 -22.80
N TYR A 97 -20.36 18.77 -23.92
CA TYR A 97 -20.21 20.21 -24.07
C TYR A 97 -21.38 20.80 -24.89
N HIS A 98 -21.93 21.90 -24.38
CA HIS A 98 -23.03 22.64 -25.00
C HIS A 98 -22.55 24.03 -25.45
N LEU A 99 -22.55 24.28 -26.76
CA LEU A 99 -22.00 25.51 -27.36
C LEU A 99 -22.70 26.78 -26.87
N SER A 100 -24.04 26.84 -26.94
CA SER A 100 -24.77 28.08 -26.65
C SER A 100 -24.70 28.52 -25.18
N THR A 101 -24.39 27.62 -24.26
CA THR A 101 -24.27 27.92 -22.82
C THR A 101 -22.83 27.83 -22.31
N ALA A 102 -21.89 27.42 -23.16
CA ALA A 102 -20.52 27.02 -22.82
C ALA A 102 -20.44 25.99 -21.67
N ALA A 103 -21.53 25.29 -21.38
CA ALA A 103 -21.61 24.37 -20.26
C ALA A 103 -20.99 23.02 -20.63
N TRP A 104 -20.28 22.44 -19.67
CA TRP A 104 -19.74 21.09 -19.78
C TRP A 104 -20.14 20.23 -18.59
N ALA A 105 -20.22 18.93 -18.82
CA ALA A 105 -20.47 17.93 -17.79
C ALA A 105 -19.60 16.69 -17.98
N ILE A 106 -19.26 16.04 -16.88
CA ILE A 106 -18.52 14.77 -16.85
C ILE A 106 -19.38 13.74 -16.12
N HIS A 107 -19.61 12.61 -16.76
CA HIS A 107 -20.24 11.44 -16.16
C HIS A 107 -19.19 10.36 -15.95
N LEU A 108 -19.18 9.79 -14.74
CA LEU A 108 -18.42 8.59 -14.41
C LEU A 108 -19.40 7.51 -14.00
N ASP A 109 -19.33 6.37 -14.69
CA ASP A 109 -20.15 5.19 -14.46
C ASP A 109 -21.65 5.51 -14.42
N GLY A 110 -22.09 6.25 -15.45
CA GLY A 110 -23.49 6.61 -15.66
C GLY A 110 -23.96 7.85 -14.88
N LYS A 111 -23.22 8.28 -13.85
CA LYS A 111 -23.63 9.38 -12.98
C LYS A 111 -22.84 10.66 -13.26
N GLN A 112 -23.53 11.80 -13.30
CA GLN A 112 -22.86 13.10 -13.40
C GLN A 112 -22.00 13.37 -12.15
N ARG A 113 -20.69 13.55 -12.33
CA ARG A 113 -19.71 13.80 -11.26
C ARG A 113 -18.97 15.12 -11.39
N GLY A 114 -18.94 15.72 -12.58
CA GLY A 114 -18.36 17.04 -12.82
C GLY A 114 -19.29 17.89 -13.67
N ARG A 115 -19.26 19.21 -13.45
CA ARG A 115 -19.92 20.20 -14.30
C ARG A 115 -19.26 21.56 -14.16
N GLY A 116 -19.40 22.38 -15.19
CA GLY A 116 -18.96 23.78 -15.16
C GLY A 116 -19.29 24.48 -16.46
N THR A 117 -18.68 25.65 -16.65
CA THR A 117 -18.80 26.45 -17.86
C THR A 117 -17.42 26.97 -18.25
N PHE A 118 -17.10 26.95 -19.54
CA PHE A 118 -15.92 27.64 -20.07
C PHE A 118 -16.14 29.16 -20.11
N ALA A 119 -15.06 29.94 -20.18
CA ALA A 119 -15.13 31.40 -20.03
C ALA A 119 -15.54 32.11 -21.34
N GLU A 120 -15.04 31.65 -22.51
CA GLU A 120 -15.22 32.38 -23.78
C GLU A 120 -15.26 31.44 -25.01
N THR A 121 -16.14 30.44 -25.02
CA THR A 121 -16.30 29.59 -26.21
C THR A 121 -17.60 29.92 -26.94
N THR A 122 -17.48 30.46 -28.16
CA THR A 122 -18.62 30.79 -29.04
C THR A 122 -18.53 30.12 -30.41
N GLN A 123 -17.50 29.29 -30.66
CA GLN A 123 -17.27 28.67 -31.96
C GLN A 123 -17.34 27.14 -31.89
N PRO A 124 -17.94 26.48 -32.89
CA PRO A 124 -17.91 25.03 -33.02
C PRO A 124 -16.48 24.47 -33.06
N LEU A 125 -16.31 23.23 -32.61
CA LEU A 125 -15.09 22.47 -32.84
C LEU A 125 -15.03 22.13 -34.33
N GLU A 126 -14.10 22.76 -35.04
CA GLU A 126 -13.97 22.58 -36.48
C GLU A 126 -13.48 21.17 -36.84
N GLY A 127 -13.93 20.67 -37.98
CA GLY A 127 -13.58 19.33 -38.47
C GLY A 127 -12.27 19.30 -39.25
N ASN A 128 -11.92 18.10 -39.75
CA ASN A 128 -10.78 17.84 -40.64
C ASN A 128 -9.37 18.05 -40.03
N GLY A 129 -9.25 18.10 -38.71
CA GLY A 129 -7.98 18.02 -38.00
C GLY A 129 -7.45 16.59 -37.83
N VAL A 130 -6.38 16.45 -37.04
CA VAL A 130 -5.77 15.16 -36.70
C VAL A 130 -6.15 14.77 -35.27
N PHE A 131 -6.83 13.62 -35.16
CA PHE A 131 -7.20 13.03 -33.87
C PHE A 131 -6.22 11.90 -33.50
N ILE A 132 -5.56 12.06 -32.36
CA ILE A 132 -4.61 11.12 -31.79
C ILE A 132 -5.14 10.58 -30.45
N ILE A 133 -5.00 9.26 -30.26
CA ILE A 133 -5.17 8.59 -28.98
C ILE A 133 -3.80 8.24 -28.42
N GLY A 134 -3.54 8.69 -27.20
CA GLY A 134 -2.41 8.27 -26.37
C GLY A 134 -1.20 9.19 -26.36
N GLN A 135 -1.25 10.32 -27.07
CA GLN A 135 -0.21 11.34 -27.10
C GLN A 135 -0.83 12.73 -27.09
N GLU A 136 -0.04 13.67 -26.59
CA GLU A 136 -0.28 15.11 -26.64
C GLU A 136 0.38 15.68 -27.89
N GLN A 137 -0.36 16.44 -28.70
CA GLN A 137 0.17 17.08 -29.91
C GLN A 137 0.68 18.49 -29.57
N ASP A 138 1.97 18.74 -29.82
CA ASP A 138 2.57 20.09 -29.86
C ASP A 138 2.68 20.62 -31.32
N SER A 139 2.24 19.82 -32.31
CA SER A 139 2.17 20.16 -33.73
C SER A 139 1.17 19.22 -34.43
N LEU A 140 0.74 19.52 -35.66
CA LEU A 140 -0.28 18.74 -36.34
C LEU A 140 0.16 17.29 -36.57
N GLY A 141 -0.41 16.36 -35.81
CA GLY A 141 -0.09 14.94 -35.87
C GLY A 141 1.29 14.55 -35.33
N GLY A 142 1.95 15.42 -34.55
CA GLY A 142 3.30 15.18 -34.05
C GLY A 142 3.64 16.03 -32.83
N GLY A 143 4.94 16.23 -32.59
CA GLY A 143 5.42 16.97 -31.41
C GLY A 143 5.36 16.18 -30.10
N PHE A 144 5.12 14.87 -30.17
CA PHE A 144 4.86 14.03 -29.00
C PHE A 144 6.00 14.03 -27.97
N GLN A 145 5.66 14.33 -26.73
CA GLN A 145 6.60 14.25 -25.61
C GLN A 145 6.40 12.97 -24.81
N ARG A 146 7.52 12.33 -24.46
CA ARG A 146 7.56 11.06 -23.74
C ARG A 146 6.74 11.10 -22.45
N ASP A 147 6.89 12.16 -21.66
CA ASP A 147 6.31 12.27 -20.32
C ASP A 147 4.81 12.65 -20.33
N GLN A 148 4.29 13.07 -21.49
CA GLN A 148 2.88 13.44 -21.69
C GLN A 148 2.01 12.31 -22.28
N SER A 149 2.63 11.15 -22.53
CA SER A 149 1.97 10.04 -23.21
C SER A 149 1.03 9.24 -22.29
N PHE A 150 0.08 8.52 -22.84
CA PHE A 150 -0.86 7.68 -22.09
C PHE A 150 -0.35 6.24 -21.91
N SER A 151 -0.73 5.60 -20.80
CA SER A 151 -0.54 4.15 -20.60
C SER A 151 -1.82 3.51 -20.05
N GLY A 152 -2.40 2.61 -20.82
CA GLY A 152 -3.68 2.01 -20.49
C GLY A 152 -4.35 1.34 -21.67
N GLU A 153 -5.60 1.00 -21.47
CA GLU A 153 -6.45 0.35 -22.44
C GLU A 153 -7.73 1.18 -22.66
N LEU A 154 -8.22 1.17 -23.90
CA LEU A 154 -9.37 1.95 -24.32
C LEU A 154 -10.30 1.11 -25.20
N THR A 155 -11.60 1.25 -24.99
CA THR A 155 -12.61 0.75 -25.93
C THR A 155 -13.88 1.61 -25.89
N HIS A 156 -14.81 1.31 -26.78
CA HIS A 156 -16.13 1.95 -26.87
C HIS A 156 -16.10 3.48 -27.04
N LEU A 157 -15.05 4.04 -27.65
CA LEU A 157 -15.00 5.47 -27.96
C LEU A 157 -16.04 5.84 -29.03
N ASN A 158 -17.07 6.56 -28.61
CA ASN A 158 -18.14 7.05 -29.47
C ASN A 158 -18.33 8.55 -29.25
N VAL A 159 -18.69 9.26 -30.32
CA VAL A 159 -18.96 10.71 -30.30
C VAL A 159 -20.31 10.99 -30.93
N TRP A 160 -21.10 11.82 -30.25
CA TRP A 160 -22.41 12.29 -30.70
C TRP A 160 -22.40 13.79 -30.98
N ARG A 161 -23.17 14.24 -31.98
CA ARG A 161 -23.38 15.65 -32.35
C ARG A 161 -24.38 16.38 -31.45
N SER A 162 -24.70 15.80 -30.29
CA SER A 162 -25.65 16.35 -29.32
C SER A 162 -25.18 16.07 -27.90
N VAL A 163 -25.74 16.83 -26.95
CA VAL A 163 -25.59 16.55 -25.51
C VAL A 163 -26.58 15.43 -25.14
N LEU A 164 -26.06 14.29 -24.73
CA LEU A 164 -26.89 13.15 -24.31
C LEU A 164 -27.52 13.41 -22.94
N ASP A 165 -28.73 12.89 -22.74
CA ASP A 165 -29.40 12.92 -21.44
C ASP A 165 -28.87 11.82 -20.49
N GLU A 166 -29.14 11.99 -19.19
CA GLU A 166 -28.64 11.07 -18.15
C GLU A 166 -29.19 9.65 -18.33
N ALA A 167 -30.39 9.48 -18.89
CA ALA A 167 -30.97 8.18 -19.17
C ALA A 167 -30.17 7.43 -20.25
N THR A 168 -29.84 8.11 -21.35
CA THR A 168 -29.04 7.56 -22.44
C THR A 168 -27.62 7.24 -21.96
N VAL A 169 -26.99 8.13 -21.20
CA VAL A 169 -25.66 7.90 -20.63
C VAL A 169 -25.65 6.67 -19.71
N ASN A 170 -26.69 6.50 -18.89
CA ASN A 170 -26.84 5.31 -18.06
C ASN A 170 -27.06 4.03 -18.89
N GLN A 171 -27.79 4.11 -20.00
CA GLN A 171 -27.96 2.96 -20.90
C GLN A 171 -26.64 2.55 -21.54
N ILE A 172 -25.82 3.50 -22.02
CA ILE A 172 -24.47 3.24 -22.55
C ILE A 172 -23.59 2.62 -21.46
N TRP A 173 -23.57 3.21 -20.26
CA TRP A 173 -22.82 2.69 -19.12
C TRP A 173 -23.23 1.26 -18.75
N SER A 174 -24.52 0.93 -18.81
CA SER A 174 -25.04 -0.40 -18.44
C SER A 174 -24.41 -1.55 -19.24
N CYS A 175 -23.75 -1.23 -20.37
CA CYS A 175 -23.05 -2.17 -21.21
C CYS A 175 -23.95 -3.26 -21.82
N LYS A 176 -25.27 -3.13 -21.69
CA LYS A 176 -26.24 -4.10 -22.23
C LYS A 176 -26.27 -4.03 -23.74
N GLU A 177 -26.38 -2.82 -24.27
CA GLU A 177 -26.44 -2.53 -25.70
C GLU A 177 -25.33 -1.56 -26.10
N VAL A 178 -24.78 -1.75 -27.30
CA VAL A 178 -23.80 -0.82 -27.87
C VAL A 178 -24.57 0.23 -28.66
N ILE A 179 -24.63 1.44 -28.11
CA ILE A 179 -25.20 2.61 -28.80
C ILE A 179 -24.06 3.30 -29.55
N GLN A 180 -24.22 3.44 -30.87
CA GLN A 180 -23.22 4.03 -31.74
C GLN A 180 -23.34 5.56 -31.77
N GLY A 181 -22.19 6.23 -31.83
CA GLY A 181 -22.11 7.68 -32.08
C GLY A 181 -22.46 8.05 -33.52
N ASP A 182 -23.19 9.14 -33.72
CA ASP A 182 -23.53 9.67 -35.06
C ASP A 182 -22.42 10.55 -35.67
N ALA A 183 -21.45 10.99 -34.85
CA ALA A 183 -20.24 11.69 -35.30
C ALA A 183 -19.05 10.74 -35.48
N LEU A 184 -18.84 9.83 -34.51
CA LEU A 184 -17.79 8.82 -34.55
C LEU A 184 -18.28 7.57 -33.82
N ALA A 185 -18.16 6.41 -34.44
CA ALA A 185 -18.52 5.13 -33.85
C ALA A 185 -17.30 4.24 -33.64
N TRP A 186 -17.24 3.51 -32.52
CA TRP A 186 -16.19 2.52 -32.24
C TRP A 186 -16.43 1.20 -33.01
N THR A 187 -16.52 1.29 -34.33
CA THR A 187 -16.81 0.18 -35.24
C THR A 187 -15.77 0.11 -36.35
N SER A 188 -15.46 -1.10 -36.84
CA SER A 188 -14.40 -1.32 -37.85
C SER A 188 -13.08 -0.65 -37.45
N VAL A 189 -12.72 -0.79 -36.17
CA VAL A 189 -11.67 0.01 -35.53
C VAL A 189 -10.29 -0.18 -36.15
N GLN A 190 -9.97 -1.38 -36.64
CA GLN A 190 -8.69 -1.68 -37.29
C GLN A 190 -8.52 -0.98 -38.66
N GLU A 191 -9.61 -0.58 -39.30
CA GLU A 191 -9.58 0.18 -40.56
C GLU A 191 -9.62 1.69 -40.30
N SER A 192 -10.36 2.09 -39.26
CA SER A 192 -10.58 3.49 -38.90
C SER A 192 -9.43 4.10 -38.11
N TRP A 193 -8.59 3.28 -37.47
CA TRP A 193 -7.49 3.73 -36.63
C TRP A 193 -6.16 3.07 -37.03
N LEU A 194 -5.18 3.91 -37.35
CA LEU A 194 -3.81 3.49 -37.64
C LEU A 194 -2.99 3.51 -36.35
N THR A 195 -2.54 2.34 -35.90
CA THR A 195 -1.71 2.19 -34.70
C THR A 195 -0.22 2.28 -35.04
N GLU A 196 0.54 3.00 -34.22
CA GLU A 196 1.98 3.19 -34.36
C GLU A 196 2.72 2.77 -33.08
N GLY A 197 3.97 2.31 -33.23
CA GLY A 197 4.83 1.89 -32.13
C GLY A 197 4.29 0.70 -31.32
N GLU A 198 4.27 0.82 -29.98
CA GLU A 198 3.77 -0.23 -29.07
C GLU A 198 2.24 -0.27 -28.95
N ALA A 199 1.51 0.52 -29.74
CA ALA A 199 0.05 0.47 -29.78
C ALA A 199 -0.42 -0.84 -30.44
N SER A 200 -1.36 -1.55 -29.82
CA SER A 200 -1.82 -2.85 -30.31
C SER A 200 -3.30 -3.08 -30.04
N TRP A 201 -3.89 -4.01 -30.79
CA TRP A 201 -5.28 -4.44 -30.60
C TRP A 201 -5.32 -5.73 -29.78
N SER A 202 -6.19 -5.77 -28.79
CA SER A 202 -6.50 -6.98 -28.04
C SER A 202 -8.00 -7.25 -28.06
N MET A 203 -8.38 -8.52 -27.86
CA MET A 203 -9.77 -8.94 -27.77
C MET A 203 -10.06 -9.34 -26.32
N GLN A 204 -11.00 -8.65 -25.68
CA GLN A 204 -11.42 -8.94 -24.31
C GLN A 204 -12.86 -9.42 -24.24
N SER A 205 -13.20 -10.10 -23.15
CA SER A 205 -14.59 -10.50 -22.93
C SER A 205 -15.46 -9.28 -22.63
N LYS A 206 -16.75 -9.34 -22.99
CA LYS A 206 -17.68 -8.26 -22.69
C LYS A 206 -17.82 -8.12 -21.17
N GLU A 207 -17.82 -9.25 -20.48
CA GLU A 207 -17.89 -9.36 -19.03
C GLU A 207 -16.73 -8.64 -18.36
N GLU A 208 -15.49 -8.75 -18.88
CA GLU A 208 -14.32 -8.06 -18.35
C GLU A 208 -14.40 -6.54 -18.54
N VAL A 209 -14.67 -6.07 -19.76
CA VAL A 209 -14.78 -4.64 -20.10
C VAL A 209 -15.93 -3.95 -19.38
N CYS A 210 -17.03 -4.68 -19.19
CA CYS A 210 -18.22 -4.21 -18.50
C CYS A 210 -18.20 -4.52 -16.99
N SER A 211 -17.18 -5.24 -16.50
CA SER A 211 -17.13 -5.63 -15.09
C SER A 211 -17.02 -4.38 -14.23
N THR A 212 -17.86 -4.32 -13.20
CA THR A 212 -17.69 -3.38 -12.09
C THR A 212 -16.70 -3.93 -11.07
N GLN A 213 -15.79 -4.82 -11.48
CA GLN A 213 -15.00 -5.62 -10.55
C GLN A 213 -14.12 -4.73 -9.66
N THR A 214 -14.11 -5.11 -8.39
CA THR A 214 -13.33 -4.58 -7.29
C THR A 214 -11.83 -4.63 -7.60
N ARG A 215 -11.05 -3.77 -6.95
CA ARG A 215 -9.64 -3.51 -7.25
C ARG A 215 -8.85 -4.83 -7.38
N VAL A 216 -8.05 -4.96 -8.44
CA VAL A 216 -7.19 -6.14 -8.66
C VAL A 216 -6.16 -6.23 -7.53
N VAL A 217 -6.30 -7.24 -6.68
CA VAL A 217 -5.41 -7.48 -5.54
C VAL A 217 -4.16 -8.22 -6.00
N THR A 218 -2.99 -7.60 -5.79
CA THR A 218 -1.69 -8.28 -5.96
C THR A 218 -1.06 -8.49 -4.59
N VAL A 219 -0.75 -9.75 -4.25
CA VAL A 219 -0.16 -10.12 -2.97
C VAL A 219 1.35 -10.31 -3.15
N PHE A 220 2.12 -9.58 -2.33
CA PHE A 220 3.56 -9.83 -2.19
C PHE A 220 3.76 -10.68 -0.93
N PRO A 221 4.14 -11.96 -1.05
CA PRO A 221 4.24 -12.87 0.09
C PRO A 221 5.47 -12.60 0.99
N ASP A 222 6.36 -11.71 0.58
CA ASP A 222 7.53 -11.31 1.36
C ASP A 222 7.14 -10.37 2.51
N ARG A 223 7.79 -10.54 3.67
CA ARG A 223 7.53 -9.70 4.85
C ARG A 223 8.16 -8.32 4.69
N PHE A 224 7.32 -7.29 4.72
CA PHE A 224 7.72 -5.88 4.70
C PHE A 224 7.20 -5.15 5.95
N SER A 225 7.95 -4.14 6.42
CA SER A 225 7.36 -3.14 7.33
C SER A 225 6.27 -2.34 6.59
N LEU A 226 5.28 -1.76 7.27
CA LEU A 226 4.21 -1.00 6.60
C LEU A 226 4.79 0.07 5.68
N ARG A 227 5.82 0.80 6.13
CA ARG A 227 6.50 1.82 5.31
C ARG A 227 7.14 1.24 4.04
N GLN A 228 7.72 0.04 4.12
CA GLN A 228 8.30 -0.64 2.95
C GLN A 228 7.22 -1.22 2.04
N ALA A 229 6.13 -1.75 2.60
CA ALA A 229 4.98 -2.24 1.86
C ALA A 229 4.30 -1.08 1.12
N GLN A 230 4.03 0.04 1.79
CA GLN A 230 3.50 1.27 1.19
C GLN A 230 4.44 1.79 0.11
N HIS A 231 5.75 1.84 0.38
CA HIS A 231 6.73 2.25 -0.60
C HIS A 231 6.79 1.30 -1.80
N LEU A 232 6.75 -0.02 -1.58
CA LEU A 232 6.76 -1.03 -2.64
C LEU A 232 5.49 -0.95 -3.47
N CYS A 233 4.31 -0.93 -2.83
CA CYS A 233 3.02 -0.71 -3.46
C CYS A 233 3.07 0.55 -4.32
N HIS A 234 3.52 1.68 -3.76
CA HIS A 234 3.65 2.94 -4.48
C HIS A 234 4.63 2.84 -5.66
N VAL A 235 5.77 2.16 -5.49
CA VAL A 235 6.77 1.90 -6.56
C VAL A 235 6.19 1.02 -7.68
N VAL A 236 5.34 0.05 -7.36
CA VAL A 236 4.66 -0.80 -8.36
C VAL A 236 3.38 -0.15 -8.93
N GLY A 237 3.09 1.10 -8.55
CA GLY A 237 1.94 1.86 -9.05
C GLY A 237 0.61 1.43 -8.42
N GLY A 238 0.64 0.91 -7.20
CA GLY A 238 -0.53 0.57 -6.40
C GLY A 238 -0.47 1.20 -5.00
N GLU A 239 -1.48 0.91 -4.19
CA GLU A 239 -1.53 1.29 -2.78
C GLU A 239 -1.80 0.05 -1.93
N ILE A 240 -1.59 0.15 -0.62
CA ILE A 240 -2.02 -0.94 0.26
C ILE A 240 -3.55 -1.01 0.21
N LEU A 241 -4.06 -2.12 -0.29
CA LEU A 241 -5.49 -2.33 -0.45
C LEU A 241 -6.16 -2.52 0.92
N VAL A 242 -7.17 -1.69 1.16
CA VAL A 242 -8.11 -1.82 2.27
C VAL A 242 -9.45 -2.18 1.66
N PRO A 243 -9.98 -3.41 1.80
CA PRO A 243 -11.23 -3.80 1.15
C PRO A 243 -12.38 -2.90 1.59
N LEU A 244 -13.21 -2.48 0.63
CA LEU A 244 -14.31 -1.54 0.85
C LEU A 244 -15.64 -2.25 1.16
N ASP A 245 -15.74 -3.53 0.82
CA ASP A 245 -16.92 -4.37 1.02
C ASP A 245 -16.55 -5.85 1.24
N GLU A 246 -17.57 -6.66 1.53
CA GLU A 246 -17.46 -8.09 1.83
C GLU A 246 -16.97 -8.94 0.65
N GLU A 247 -17.30 -8.53 -0.58
CA GLU A 247 -16.92 -9.24 -1.80
C GLU A 247 -15.43 -9.05 -2.08
N GLU A 248 -14.92 -7.83 -1.98
CA GLU A 248 -13.50 -7.52 -2.13
C GLU A 248 -12.64 -8.15 -1.02
N ASN A 249 -13.18 -8.18 0.21
CA ASN A 249 -12.57 -8.87 1.33
C ASN A 249 -12.41 -10.38 1.06
N SER A 250 -13.44 -11.01 0.50
CA SER A 250 -13.42 -12.42 0.14
C SER A 250 -12.38 -12.73 -0.95
N VAL A 251 -12.26 -11.86 -1.95
CA VAL A 251 -11.23 -11.96 -3.00
C VAL A 251 -9.82 -11.84 -2.41
N LEU A 252 -9.58 -10.86 -1.53
CA LEU A 252 -8.29 -10.68 -0.85
C LEU A 252 -7.94 -11.89 0.02
N PHE A 253 -8.89 -12.47 0.74
CA PHE A 253 -8.69 -13.68 1.53
C PHE A 253 -8.34 -14.89 0.65
N GLU A 254 -9.14 -15.17 -0.38
CA GLU A 254 -8.90 -16.30 -1.30
C GLU A 254 -7.53 -16.19 -1.99
N THR A 255 -7.09 -14.97 -2.28
CA THR A 255 -5.79 -14.69 -2.90
C THR A 255 -4.63 -14.86 -1.91
N THR A 256 -4.82 -14.56 -0.62
CA THR A 256 -3.75 -14.58 0.40
C THR A 256 -3.67 -15.88 1.20
N LYS A 257 -4.72 -16.73 1.19
CA LYS A 257 -4.83 -17.91 2.07
C LYS A 257 -3.67 -18.91 1.95
N ASN A 258 -3.12 -19.07 0.75
CA ASN A 258 -2.04 -20.03 0.48
C ASN A 258 -0.67 -19.54 0.99
N ASP A 259 -0.55 -18.26 1.34
CA ASP A 259 0.66 -17.64 1.88
C ASP A 259 0.49 -17.21 3.35
N ALA A 260 -0.53 -17.72 4.04
CA ALA A 260 -0.85 -17.39 5.43
C ALA A 260 0.35 -17.58 6.39
N ASP A 261 1.16 -18.61 6.17
CA ASP A 261 2.35 -18.91 6.96
C ASP A 261 3.47 -17.84 6.81
N LYS A 262 3.47 -17.14 5.68
CA LYS A 262 4.41 -16.05 5.38
C LYS A 262 3.87 -14.70 5.87
N CYS A 263 2.56 -14.47 5.70
CA CYS A 263 1.84 -13.24 6.04
C CYS A 263 1.52 -13.10 7.54
N SER A 264 1.44 -14.21 8.28
CA SER A 264 1.40 -14.18 9.74
C SER A 264 2.78 -13.83 10.27
N GLY A 265 2.88 -12.82 11.15
CA GLY A 265 4.12 -12.61 11.89
C GLY A 265 4.40 -13.90 12.65
N GLY A 266 5.63 -14.43 12.59
CA GLY A 266 6.04 -15.73 13.16
C GLY A 266 5.85 -15.91 14.69
N LEU A 267 5.08 -15.01 15.32
CA LEU A 267 4.57 -15.04 16.69
C LEU A 267 3.08 -15.42 16.76
N GLY A 268 2.45 -15.87 15.68
CA GLY A 268 1.03 -16.22 15.67
C GLY A 268 0.06 -15.03 15.69
N ALA A 269 0.57 -13.81 15.49
CA ALA A 269 -0.27 -12.62 15.35
C ALA A 269 -0.65 -12.44 13.86
N SER A 270 -1.89 -12.73 13.53
CA SER A 270 -2.52 -12.31 12.29
C SER A 270 -2.84 -10.82 12.37
N TYR A 271 -2.38 -10.03 11.39
CA TYR A 271 -2.82 -8.64 11.28
C TYR A 271 -4.31 -8.63 10.88
N LEU A 272 -5.17 -8.13 11.76
CA LEU A 272 -6.61 -8.05 11.56
C LEU A 272 -6.97 -6.62 11.12
N TRP A 273 -7.51 -6.47 9.92
CA TRP A 273 -8.11 -5.21 9.46
C TRP A 273 -9.52 -5.07 10.05
N LEU A 274 -9.69 -4.26 11.10
CA LEU A 274 -11.02 -3.99 11.66
C LEU A 274 -11.70 -2.90 10.81
N GLY A 275 -12.69 -3.28 10.01
CA GLY A 275 -13.55 -2.35 9.29
C GLY A 275 -14.62 -1.76 10.21
N CYS A 276 -14.82 -0.45 10.16
CA CYS A 276 -15.94 0.21 10.83
C CYS A 276 -16.94 0.66 9.76
N HIS A 277 -18.11 0.01 9.66
CA HIS A 277 -19.13 0.38 8.69
C HIS A 277 -20.23 1.25 9.30
N GLY A 278 -20.70 2.23 8.53
CA GLY A 278 -21.90 3.00 8.81
C GLY A 278 -22.90 2.90 7.66
N ARG A 279 -23.48 1.71 7.40
CA ARG A 279 -24.72 1.61 6.60
C ARG A 279 -25.45 0.27 6.80
N ALA A 280 -26.75 0.37 7.07
CA ALA A 280 -27.62 -0.74 7.44
C ALA A 280 -28.12 -1.56 6.24
N ARG A 281 -28.03 -2.89 6.33
CA ARG A 281 -28.96 -3.85 5.71
C ARG A 281 -29.10 -5.07 6.64
N GLY A 282 -30.31 -5.31 7.16
CA GLY A 282 -30.65 -6.46 8.02
C GLY A 282 -31.06 -6.09 9.45
N SER A 283 -31.99 -6.84 10.05
CA SER A 283 -32.87 -6.48 11.18
C SER A 283 -32.22 -6.29 12.57
N ALA A 284 -30.91 -6.13 12.67
CA ALA A 284 -30.22 -5.57 13.83
C ALA A 284 -29.34 -4.43 13.30
N GLY A 285 -29.72 -3.18 13.59
CA GLY A 285 -29.06 -2.00 13.03
C GLY A 285 -27.56 -1.85 13.39
N PRO A 286 -26.89 -0.78 12.94
CA PRO A 286 -25.45 -0.54 13.16
C PRO A 286 -25.05 -0.32 14.62
N TYR A 287 -26.02 -0.38 15.52
CA TYR A 287 -25.86 -0.25 16.96
C TYR A 287 -26.62 -1.39 17.64
N ARG A 288 -25.96 -2.09 18.56
CA ARG A 288 -26.63 -2.90 19.59
C ARG A 288 -26.55 -2.13 20.90
N ASP A 289 -27.70 -1.95 21.56
CA ASP A 289 -27.83 -1.20 22.82
C ASP A 289 -27.15 0.20 22.77
N GLY A 290 -27.29 0.92 21.65
CA GLY A 290 -26.75 2.27 21.48
C GLY A 290 -25.23 2.36 21.28
N LYS A 291 -24.53 1.23 21.12
CA LYS A 291 -23.09 1.16 20.82
C LYS A 291 -22.83 0.53 19.45
N PRO A 292 -21.82 1.00 18.71
CA PRO A 292 -21.48 0.45 17.41
C PRO A 292 -20.96 -0.99 17.56
N THR A 293 -21.30 -1.84 16.61
CA THR A 293 -20.69 -3.17 16.44
C THR A 293 -19.39 -3.04 15.67
N LEU A 294 -18.30 -3.65 16.16
CA LEU A 294 -17.01 -3.71 15.48
C LEU A 294 -16.89 -5.07 14.80
N GLN A 295 -16.93 -5.12 13.48
CA GLN A 295 -16.80 -6.37 12.75
C GLN A 295 -15.34 -6.63 12.40
N GLY A 296 -14.86 -7.79 12.80
CA GLY A 296 -13.53 -8.27 12.46
C GLY A 296 -13.50 -8.79 11.03
N PHE A 297 -12.37 -8.56 10.37
CA PHE A 297 -12.13 -8.87 8.95
C PHE A 297 -12.54 -10.28 8.50
N TYR A 298 -12.40 -11.28 9.38
CA TYR A 298 -12.52 -12.68 9.01
C TYR A 298 -13.77 -13.30 9.64
N HIS A 299 -13.72 -13.57 10.95
CA HIS A 299 -14.73 -14.36 11.63
C HIS A 299 -14.86 -13.95 13.08
N SER A 300 -14.88 -12.66 13.38
CA SER A 300 -15.21 -12.28 14.73
C SER A 300 -15.89 -10.94 14.83
N ASP A 301 -16.99 -10.87 15.55
CA ASP A 301 -17.71 -9.63 15.80
C ASP A 301 -17.55 -9.23 17.26
N ILE A 302 -17.28 -7.95 17.47
CA ILE A 302 -17.32 -7.33 18.80
C ILE A 302 -18.58 -6.49 18.88
N TYR A 303 -19.53 -6.90 19.72
CA TYR A 303 -20.77 -6.15 19.92
C TYR A 303 -21.05 -5.92 21.40
N TYR A 304 -21.80 -4.88 21.68
CA TYR A 304 -22.24 -4.55 23.03
C TYR A 304 -23.65 -5.09 23.26
N GLN A 305 -23.89 -5.71 24.41
CA GLN A 305 -25.20 -6.17 24.82
C GLN A 305 -25.32 -6.18 26.35
N ASN A 306 -26.39 -5.60 26.89
CA ASN A 306 -26.72 -5.62 28.33
C ASN A 306 -25.55 -5.27 29.27
N GLY A 307 -24.77 -4.23 28.94
CA GLY A 307 -23.65 -3.81 29.79
C GLY A 307 -22.33 -4.55 29.55
N THR A 308 -22.25 -5.45 28.56
CA THR A 308 -21.08 -6.30 28.32
C THR A 308 -20.68 -6.26 26.83
N TRP A 309 -19.39 -6.25 26.54
CA TRP A 309 -18.87 -6.45 25.20
C TRP A 309 -18.61 -7.93 24.95
N TYR A 310 -19.07 -8.44 23.82
CA TYR A 310 -18.87 -9.81 23.39
C TYR A 310 -17.99 -9.81 22.16
N LEU A 311 -16.93 -10.61 22.18
CA LEU A 311 -16.11 -10.98 21.04
C LEU A 311 -16.53 -12.39 20.62
N GLN A 312 -17.29 -12.50 19.55
CA GLN A 312 -17.82 -13.76 19.06
C GLN A 312 -17.07 -14.19 17.82
N SER A 313 -16.69 -15.47 17.73
CA SER A 313 -16.24 -16.09 16.49
C SER A 313 -17.43 -16.34 15.55
N LEU A 314 -17.29 -16.02 14.26
CA LEU A 314 -18.24 -16.36 13.20
C LEU A 314 -17.89 -17.72 12.55
N LYS A 315 -16.77 -18.34 12.94
CA LYS A 315 -16.28 -19.63 12.39
C LYS A 315 -16.55 -20.82 13.30
N SER A 316 -16.73 -20.56 14.58
CA SER A 316 -16.93 -21.55 15.62
C SER A 316 -17.88 -20.98 16.66
N GLU A 317 -18.34 -21.82 17.60
CA GLU A 317 -19.13 -21.38 18.75
C GLU A 317 -18.28 -20.63 19.80
N ALA A 318 -17.04 -20.24 19.43
CA ALA A 318 -16.16 -19.57 20.36
C ALA A 318 -16.62 -18.15 20.64
N ILE A 319 -16.66 -17.80 21.92
CA ILE A 319 -17.07 -16.48 22.37
C ILE A 319 -16.20 -16.08 23.56
N ALA A 320 -15.93 -14.79 23.67
CA ALA A 320 -15.34 -14.19 24.85
C ALA A 320 -16.14 -12.94 25.21
N TRP A 321 -16.13 -12.56 26.48
CA TRP A 321 -16.78 -11.33 26.91
C TRP A 321 -15.92 -10.53 27.87
N TRP A 322 -16.13 -9.23 27.84
CA TRP A 322 -15.50 -8.27 28.73
C TRP A 322 -16.55 -7.28 29.22
N GLN A 323 -16.61 -7.12 30.54
CA GLN A 323 -17.52 -6.18 31.18
C GLN A 323 -16.77 -4.89 31.50
N PRO A 324 -17.20 -3.73 30.96
CA PRO A 324 -16.60 -2.45 31.29
C PRO A 324 -16.73 -2.12 32.78
N VAL A 325 -15.70 -1.45 33.32
CA VAL A 325 -15.70 -0.97 34.72
C VAL A 325 -16.59 0.27 34.87
N LYS A 326 -16.69 1.09 33.82
CA LYS A 326 -17.52 2.30 33.77
C LYS A 326 -18.44 2.27 32.56
N GLU A 327 -19.63 2.81 32.74
CA GLU A 327 -20.58 2.97 31.64
C GLU A 327 -19.97 3.84 30.53
N GLY A 328 -20.12 3.41 29.28
CA GLY A 328 -19.66 4.12 28.10
C GLY A 328 -18.27 3.74 27.59
N GLN A 329 -17.48 2.96 28.33
CA GLN A 329 -16.17 2.49 27.90
C GLN A 329 -16.25 1.53 26.70
N TYR A 330 -15.32 1.72 25.77
CA TYR A 330 -15.12 0.89 24.59
C TYR A 330 -14.02 -0.15 24.84
N PRO A 331 -13.99 -1.27 24.10
CA PRO A 331 -13.08 -2.39 24.37
C PRO A 331 -11.63 -2.15 23.93
N PHE A 332 -11.27 -0.90 23.58
CA PHE A 332 -9.94 -0.55 23.10
C PHE A 332 -8.89 -0.63 24.22
N GLY A 333 -7.63 -0.87 23.83
CA GLY A 333 -6.55 -1.15 24.77
C GLY A 333 -6.52 -2.60 25.22
N THR A 334 -5.76 -2.88 26.27
CA THR A 334 -5.57 -4.22 26.84
C THR A 334 -6.60 -4.48 27.92
N ASN A 335 -7.48 -5.44 27.68
CA ASN A 335 -8.55 -5.81 28.60
C ASN A 335 -8.50 -7.32 28.91
N MET A 336 -9.01 -7.70 30.08
CA MET A 336 -9.14 -9.11 30.50
C MET A 336 -10.46 -9.69 30.01
N TRP A 337 -10.41 -10.52 28.97
CA TRP A 337 -11.58 -11.16 28.39
C TRP A 337 -11.80 -12.53 29.00
N THR A 338 -13.03 -12.86 29.37
CA THR A 338 -13.40 -14.21 29.83
C THR A 338 -13.82 -15.05 28.65
N LEU A 339 -13.21 -16.23 28.50
CA LEU A 339 -13.55 -17.17 27.43
C LEU A 339 -14.82 -17.95 27.78
N GLY A 340 -15.75 -18.04 26.83
CA GLY A 340 -16.96 -18.86 26.89
C GLY A 340 -16.78 -20.27 26.33
N SER A 341 -15.74 -20.49 25.53
CA SER A 341 -15.41 -21.77 24.92
C SER A 341 -13.92 -22.08 25.09
N GLU A 342 -13.52 -23.29 24.72
CA GLU A 342 -12.10 -23.63 24.60
C GLU A 342 -11.50 -22.95 23.37
N VAL A 343 -10.36 -22.28 23.54
CA VAL A 343 -9.64 -21.58 22.47
C VAL A 343 -8.14 -21.73 22.70
N CYS A 344 -7.39 -22.22 21.71
CA CYS A 344 -5.92 -22.40 21.79
C CYS A 344 -5.47 -23.22 23.03
N ASP A 345 -6.13 -24.34 23.30
CA ASP A 345 -5.90 -25.21 24.47
C ASP A 345 -6.14 -24.52 25.84
N ILE A 346 -6.81 -23.35 25.83
CA ILE A 346 -7.24 -22.65 27.04
C ILE A 346 -8.69 -23.02 27.31
N SER A 347 -8.94 -23.62 28.48
CA SER A 347 -10.28 -24.05 28.89
C SER A 347 -11.27 -22.89 29.03
N PRO A 348 -12.58 -23.15 28.86
CA PRO A 348 -13.63 -22.15 29.12
C PRO A 348 -13.55 -21.57 30.54
N SER A 349 -14.11 -20.37 30.73
CA SER A 349 -14.09 -19.59 31.98
C SER A 349 -12.71 -19.12 32.45
N LYS A 350 -11.65 -19.31 31.66
CA LYS A 350 -10.36 -18.66 31.87
C LYS A 350 -10.35 -17.26 31.27
N THR A 351 -9.51 -16.40 31.83
CA THR A 351 -9.31 -15.04 31.35
C THR A 351 -8.05 -14.93 30.51
N VAL A 352 -8.11 -14.11 29.46
CA VAL A 352 -6.99 -13.80 28.57
C VAL A 352 -6.85 -12.30 28.40
N ASN A 353 -5.61 -11.81 28.32
CA ASN A 353 -5.33 -10.41 28.00
C ASN A 353 -5.39 -10.23 26.48
N LEU A 354 -6.34 -9.44 26.00
CA LEU A 354 -6.44 -9.08 24.59
C LEU A 354 -6.29 -7.58 24.44
N THR A 355 -5.42 -7.17 23.53
CA THR A 355 -5.25 -5.77 23.14
C THR A 355 -6.01 -5.49 21.86
N ILE A 356 -7.01 -4.62 21.92
CA ILE A 356 -7.72 -4.14 20.75
C ILE A 356 -7.20 -2.75 20.42
N SER A 357 -6.42 -2.67 19.34
CA SER A 357 -5.75 -1.44 18.93
C SER A 357 -6.58 -0.65 17.92
N VAL A 358 -6.57 0.68 18.09
CA VAL A 358 -7.04 1.67 17.10
C VAL A 358 -5.87 2.47 16.51
N CYS A 359 -4.63 2.13 16.89
CA CYS A 359 -3.44 2.91 16.57
C CYS A 359 -2.87 2.53 15.20
N GLY A 360 -2.16 3.47 14.57
CA GLY A 360 -1.46 3.19 13.31
C GLY A 360 -0.26 2.28 13.51
N SER A 361 0.29 1.72 12.43
CA SER A 361 1.46 0.82 12.51
C SER A 361 2.76 1.49 13.00
N GLY A 362 2.79 2.83 13.03
CA GLY A 362 3.90 3.62 13.56
C GLY A 362 3.77 3.93 15.04
N ASP A 363 2.67 3.51 15.66
CA ASP A 363 2.29 3.87 17.01
C ASP A 363 2.24 2.62 17.89
N PHE A 364 2.53 2.80 19.18
CA PHE A 364 2.29 1.84 20.23
C PHE A 364 0.92 2.09 20.85
N THR A 365 0.17 1.01 21.11
CA THR A 365 -1.12 1.05 21.81
C THR A 365 -0.89 0.84 23.30
N CYS A 366 -1.14 1.89 24.08
CA CYS A 366 -1.17 1.80 25.53
C CYS A 366 -2.28 0.84 26.00
N SER A 367 -2.16 0.27 27.20
CA SER A 367 -3.18 -0.62 27.75
C SER A 367 -4.54 0.08 27.97
N ASP A 368 -4.55 1.40 28.14
CA ASP A 368 -5.75 2.24 28.19
C ASP A 368 -6.39 2.52 26.81
N GLY A 369 -5.74 2.07 25.73
CA GLY A 369 -6.17 2.22 24.34
C GLY A 369 -5.71 3.51 23.67
N SER A 370 -4.97 4.38 24.36
CA SER A 370 -4.34 5.55 23.76
C SER A 370 -3.16 5.17 22.86
N CYS A 371 -2.81 6.08 21.95
CA CYS A 371 -1.74 5.87 20.97
C CYS A 371 -0.60 6.83 21.21
N ILE A 372 0.62 6.30 21.27
CA ILE A 372 1.86 7.07 21.30
C ILE A 372 2.77 6.62 20.16
N ASP A 373 3.71 7.45 19.73
CA ASP A 373 4.69 7.04 18.71
C ASP A 373 5.49 5.83 19.21
N LEU A 374 5.68 4.80 18.38
CA LEU A 374 6.38 3.58 18.76
C LEU A 374 7.82 3.84 19.25
N ARG A 375 8.44 4.98 18.88
CA ARG A 375 9.75 5.39 19.38
C ARG A 375 9.75 5.72 20.87
N LYS A 376 8.60 6.01 21.46
CA LYS A 376 8.45 6.30 22.90
C LYS A 376 8.34 5.05 23.78
N ARG A 377 7.94 3.90 23.22
CA ARG A 377 7.81 2.63 23.95
C ARG A 377 9.12 2.10 24.53
N CYS A 378 9.37 2.06 25.84
CA CYS A 378 10.67 1.69 26.46
C CYS A 378 11.77 2.74 26.26
N ASP A 379 11.43 4.03 26.43
CA ASP A 379 12.40 5.12 26.36
C ASP A 379 12.77 5.71 27.73
N LEU A 380 12.39 5.03 28.82
CA LEU A 380 12.58 5.43 30.22
C LEU A 380 11.73 6.62 30.65
N ARG A 381 10.78 7.04 29.82
CA ARG A 381 9.81 8.07 30.15
C ARG A 381 8.41 7.49 30.09
N ILE A 382 7.58 7.91 31.05
CA ILE A 382 6.16 7.61 31.00
C ILE A 382 5.49 8.57 30.01
N ASP A 383 5.03 8.05 28.89
CA ASP A 383 4.22 8.73 27.88
C ASP A 383 2.77 8.23 27.86
N CYS A 384 2.51 6.95 28.18
CA CYS A 384 1.14 6.48 28.40
C CYS A 384 0.63 6.92 29.78
N LEU A 385 -0.67 7.24 29.89
CA LEU A 385 -1.28 7.58 31.19
C LEU A 385 -1.26 6.40 32.18
N ASP A 386 -1.26 5.18 31.65
CA ASP A 386 -1.23 3.92 32.39
C ASP A 386 0.18 3.33 32.55
N GLN A 387 1.22 4.01 32.04
CA GLN A 387 2.63 3.59 32.11
C GLN A 387 2.94 2.27 31.38
N SER A 388 2.02 1.79 30.54
CA SER A 388 2.16 0.53 29.80
C SER A 388 3.30 0.56 28.78
N ASP A 389 3.69 1.75 28.33
CA ASP A 389 4.84 1.99 27.48
C ASP A 389 6.19 1.72 28.14
N GLU A 390 6.26 1.55 29.46
CA GLU A 390 7.51 1.21 30.16
C GLU A 390 7.45 -0.17 30.84
N ALA A 391 6.38 -0.94 30.61
CA ALA A 391 6.25 -2.33 31.09
C ALA A 391 6.97 -3.31 30.14
N GLU A 392 7.44 -4.48 30.59
CA GLU A 392 7.93 -5.56 29.70
C GLU A 392 8.95 -5.14 28.60
N CYS A 393 9.91 -4.28 28.94
CA CYS A 393 10.92 -3.74 28.01
C CYS A 393 12.11 -4.67 27.72
N SER A 394 11.88 -6.00 27.67
CA SER A 394 12.93 -6.94 27.33
C SER A 394 13.40 -6.72 25.88
N LEU A 395 14.72 -6.67 25.69
CA LEU A 395 15.31 -6.44 24.37
C LEU A 395 15.54 -7.75 23.59
N VAL A 396 15.61 -8.87 24.30
CA VAL A 396 15.90 -10.20 23.76
C VAL A 396 14.91 -11.20 24.33
N ALA A 397 14.20 -11.88 23.45
CA ALA A 397 13.41 -13.06 23.78
C ALA A 397 14.20 -14.32 23.40
N ILE A 398 14.33 -15.22 24.38
CA ILE A 398 15.06 -16.46 24.25
C ILE A 398 14.04 -17.58 24.02
N PRO A 399 13.99 -18.20 22.82
CA PRO A 399 12.98 -19.21 22.53
C PRO A 399 13.20 -20.51 23.32
N PRO A 400 12.14 -21.31 23.54
CA PRO A 400 12.26 -22.63 24.14
C PRO A 400 13.27 -23.51 23.38
N GLY A 401 14.21 -24.11 24.12
CA GLY A 401 15.25 -24.98 23.55
C GLY A 401 16.53 -24.27 23.09
N TYR A 402 16.63 -22.95 23.24
CA TYR A 402 17.88 -22.22 23.03
C TYR A 402 19.00 -22.74 23.95
N ARG A 403 20.20 -22.91 23.38
CA ARG A 403 21.39 -23.39 24.11
C ARG A 403 22.51 -22.36 23.99
N SER A 404 22.73 -21.60 25.06
CA SER A 404 23.78 -20.56 25.15
C SER A 404 25.21 -21.09 25.06
N ILE A 405 25.41 -22.39 25.24
CA ILE A 405 26.72 -23.05 25.11
C ILE A 405 27.14 -23.33 23.66
N ILE A 406 26.19 -23.35 22.71
CA ILE A 406 26.45 -23.69 21.30
C ILE A 406 26.45 -22.40 20.48
N PRO A 407 27.49 -22.16 19.65
CA PRO A 407 27.52 -20.99 18.77
C PRO A 407 26.35 -21.02 17.77
N PRO A 408 25.81 -19.85 17.39
CA PRO A 408 24.80 -19.78 16.34
C PRO A 408 25.38 -20.29 15.02
N SER A 409 24.53 -20.87 14.17
CA SER A 409 24.92 -21.33 12.84
C SER A 409 25.06 -20.16 11.89
N HIS A 410 26.04 -20.24 10.98
CA HIS A 410 26.09 -19.34 9.83
C HIS A 410 24.87 -19.56 8.93
N THR A 411 24.43 -18.53 8.21
CA THR A 411 23.30 -18.61 7.28
C THR A 411 23.60 -19.47 6.05
N VAL A 412 24.88 -19.53 5.66
CA VAL A 412 25.45 -20.45 4.67
C VAL A 412 26.03 -21.66 5.40
N HIS A 413 25.59 -22.86 5.01
CA HIS A 413 26.11 -24.11 5.58
C HIS A 413 27.63 -24.23 5.34
N SER A 414 28.35 -24.66 6.39
CA SER A 414 29.80 -24.93 6.39
C SER A 414 30.73 -23.70 6.38
N GLU A 415 30.20 -22.49 6.50
CA GLU A 415 31.02 -21.29 6.73
C GLU A 415 31.17 -20.97 8.23
N PRO A 416 32.33 -20.39 8.64
CA PRO A 416 32.52 -19.96 10.02
C PRO A 416 31.57 -18.80 10.38
N LEU A 417 31.15 -18.73 11.65
CA LEU A 417 30.33 -17.63 12.15
C LEU A 417 31.09 -16.29 12.00
N PRO A 418 30.48 -15.22 11.43
CA PRO A 418 31.17 -13.97 11.22
C PRO A 418 31.13 -13.16 12.53
N ILE A 419 32.30 -12.90 13.10
CA ILE A 419 32.47 -12.05 14.28
C ILE A 419 33.32 -10.86 13.86
N GLU A 420 32.77 -9.65 13.91
CA GLU A 420 33.57 -8.44 13.73
C GLU A 420 34.37 -8.21 15.02
N PHE A 421 35.70 -8.15 14.88
CA PHE A 421 36.63 -8.01 15.98
C PHE A 421 37.40 -6.70 15.82
N LEU A 422 37.35 -5.85 16.84
CA LEU A 422 38.13 -4.63 16.91
C LEU A 422 38.94 -4.61 18.21
N LEU A 423 40.26 -4.58 18.08
CA LEU A 423 41.19 -4.47 19.20
C LEU A 423 42.00 -3.19 19.07
N LYS A 424 41.94 -2.35 20.11
CA LYS A 424 42.77 -1.14 20.23
C LYS A 424 43.69 -1.30 21.42
N ILE A 425 44.99 -1.14 21.19
CA ILE A 425 45.96 -1.04 22.27
C ILE A 425 45.95 0.40 22.78
N ILE A 426 45.58 0.59 24.04
CA ILE A 426 45.50 1.91 24.67
C ILE A 426 46.89 2.35 25.14
N SER A 427 47.58 1.47 25.84
CA SER A 427 48.89 1.77 26.43
C SER A 427 49.63 0.49 26.81
N PHE A 428 50.93 0.64 27.04
CA PHE A 428 51.76 -0.38 27.67
C PHE A 428 52.24 0.12 29.04
N PRO A 429 51.49 -0.11 30.13
CA PRO A 429 51.84 0.45 31.45
C PRO A 429 53.18 -0.06 31.99
N THR A 430 53.65 -1.21 31.52
CA THR A 430 54.92 -1.79 31.96
C THR A 430 55.53 -2.58 30.82
N ILE A 431 56.83 -2.40 30.59
CA ILE A 431 57.64 -3.20 29.67
C ILE A 431 58.88 -3.62 30.45
N ALA A 432 58.97 -4.90 30.77
CA ALA A 432 60.03 -5.50 31.56
C ALA A 432 60.90 -6.35 30.63
N THR A 433 62.00 -5.77 30.15
CA THR A 433 62.82 -6.34 29.08
C THR A 433 63.69 -7.51 29.56
N GLN A 434 64.05 -7.55 30.85
CA GLN A 434 64.84 -8.65 31.43
C GLN A 434 64.00 -9.93 31.52
N GLU A 435 62.73 -9.79 31.87
CA GLU A 435 61.75 -10.86 32.02
C GLU A 435 60.99 -11.17 30.72
N GLN A 436 61.21 -10.36 29.67
CA GLN A 436 60.51 -10.44 28.38
C GLN A 436 58.97 -10.37 28.51
N ILE A 437 58.48 -9.59 29.48
CA ILE A 437 57.04 -9.43 29.76
C ILE A 437 56.64 -7.97 29.56
N PHE A 438 55.48 -7.74 28.97
CA PHE A 438 54.83 -6.43 28.96
C PHE A 438 53.41 -6.54 29.48
N LYS A 439 52.92 -5.46 30.08
CA LYS A 439 51.49 -5.26 30.38
C LYS A 439 50.92 -4.35 29.30
N ALA A 440 49.76 -4.71 28.78
CA ALA A 440 49.04 -3.90 27.81
C ALA A 440 47.61 -3.63 28.31
N THR A 441 47.16 -2.39 28.16
CA THR A 441 45.77 -2.02 28.34
C THR A 441 45.11 -2.04 26.97
N LEU A 442 44.02 -2.78 26.83
CA LEU A 442 43.37 -3.05 25.55
C LEU A 442 41.90 -2.64 25.63
N HIS A 443 41.36 -2.12 24.53
CA HIS A 443 39.92 -2.03 24.31
C HIS A 443 39.53 -3.06 23.25
N LEU A 444 38.70 -4.02 23.64
CA LEU A 444 38.20 -5.08 22.78
C LEU A 444 36.71 -4.87 22.50
N SER A 445 36.33 -4.87 21.24
CA SER A 445 34.93 -4.82 20.80
C SER A 445 34.65 -6.00 19.86
N LEU A 446 33.61 -6.76 20.20
CA LEU A 446 33.12 -7.91 19.44
C LEU A 446 31.71 -7.62 18.97
N ARG A 447 31.41 -7.95 17.70
CA ARG A 447 30.06 -7.85 17.16
C ARG A 447 29.70 -9.11 16.39
N TRP A 448 28.57 -9.70 16.73
CA TRP A 448 28.05 -10.91 16.09
C TRP A 448 26.52 -10.80 15.97
N ARG A 449 25.92 -11.74 15.23
CA ARG A 449 24.46 -11.90 15.15
C ARG A 449 24.10 -13.32 15.55
N ASP A 450 23.28 -13.47 16.58
CA ASP A 450 22.61 -14.74 16.87
C ASP A 450 21.25 -14.74 16.15
N ASN A 451 21.09 -15.66 15.19
CA ASN A 451 19.88 -15.83 14.38
C ASN A 451 18.79 -16.65 15.08
N ARG A 452 19.08 -17.19 16.27
CA ARG A 452 18.14 -17.99 17.07
C ARG A 452 17.42 -17.18 18.14
N LEU A 453 17.74 -15.89 18.27
CA LEU A 453 17.14 -14.98 19.24
C LEU A 453 16.19 -14.01 18.53
N ASP A 454 15.11 -13.68 19.21
CA ASP A 454 14.21 -12.61 18.79
C ASP A 454 14.56 -11.33 19.55
N TYR A 455 14.57 -10.21 18.84
CA TYR A 455 14.94 -8.91 19.40
C TYR A 455 13.72 -8.00 19.40
N HIS A 456 13.39 -7.47 20.57
CA HIS A 456 12.22 -6.61 20.79
C HIS A 456 12.67 -5.22 21.26
N ASN A 457 11.78 -4.23 21.16
CA ASN A 457 11.93 -2.90 21.75
C ASN A 457 13.24 -2.13 21.40
N LEU A 458 13.95 -2.52 20.33
CA LEU A 458 15.24 -1.91 19.97
C LEU A 458 15.10 -0.44 19.55
N LYS A 459 15.89 0.42 20.20
CA LYS A 459 15.95 1.86 20.00
C LYS A 459 17.03 2.30 19.02
N GLU A 460 16.88 3.51 18.51
CA GLU A 460 17.93 4.17 17.73
C GLU A 460 19.08 4.63 18.62
N ASP A 461 18.75 5.14 19.81
CA ASP A 461 19.73 5.38 20.85
C ASP A 461 20.23 4.04 21.41
N ARG A 462 21.54 3.80 21.31
CA ARG A 462 22.15 2.55 21.72
C ARG A 462 22.26 2.41 23.23
N THR A 463 22.28 3.53 23.97
CA THR A 463 22.33 3.47 25.43
C THR A 463 21.07 2.84 26.02
N LEU A 464 19.95 2.91 25.30
CA LEU A 464 18.69 2.26 25.66
C LEU A 464 18.63 0.78 25.25
N ASN A 465 19.64 0.28 24.51
CA ASN A 465 19.71 -1.11 24.07
C ASN A 465 20.71 -1.94 24.90
N LEU A 466 21.03 -1.51 26.11
CA LEU A 466 21.93 -2.23 27.01
C LEU A 466 21.23 -3.47 27.58
N LEU A 467 21.92 -4.61 27.51
CA LEU A 467 21.43 -5.85 28.11
C LEU A 467 21.77 -5.90 29.60
N SER A 468 20.81 -6.40 30.40
CA SER A 468 21.07 -6.72 31.80
C SER A 468 22.04 -7.88 31.92
N TYR A 469 22.72 -7.98 33.06
CA TYR A 469 23.68 -9.04 33.33
C TYR A 469 23.03 -10.45 33.20
N ASP A 470 21.81 -10.63 33.71
CA ASP A 470 21.04 -11.88 33.57
C ASP A 470 20.78 -12.25 32.10
N ALA A 471 20.38 -11.27 31.28
CA ALA A 471 20.13 -11.50 29.86
C ALA A 471 21.42 -11.92 29.14
N VAL A 472 22.56 -11.34 29.52
CA VAL A 472 23.87 -11.66 28.94
C VAL A 472 24.32 -13.07 29.28
N GLU A 473 24.12 -13.54 30.52
CA GLU A 473 24.47 -14.91 30.92
C GLU A 473 23.64 -15.98 30.20
N ARG A 474 22.43 -15.62 29.76
CA ARG A 474 21.50 -16.53 29.10
C ARG A 474 21.68 -16.64 27.59
N ILE A 475 22.53 -15.81 26.98
CA ILE A 475 22.82 -15.84 25.55
C ILE A 475 24.23 -16.35 25.25
N TRP A 476 24.42 -16.90 24.05
CA TRP A 476 25.75 -17.27 23.58
C TRP A 476 26.57 -16.01 23.27
N MET A 477 27.83 -16.02 23.69
CA MET A 477 28.79 -14.98 23.38
C MET A 477 30.11 -15.55 22.88
N PRO A 478 30.77 -14.88 21.93
CA PRO A 478 32.12 -15.25 21.50
C PRO A 478 33.13 -15.02 22.62
N ARG A 479 34.04 -15.97 22.81
CA ARG A 479 35.15 -15.87 23.76
C ARG A 479 36.47 -15.70 23.02
N VAL A 480 37.30 -14.75 23.42
CA VAL A 480 38.64 -14.55 22.87
C VAL A 480 39.68 -15.06 23.86
N PHE A 481 40.62 -15.83 23.37
CA PHE A 481 41.71 -16.43 24.15
C PHE A 481 43.03 -15.76 23.81
N PHE A 482 43.75 -15.28 24.83
CA PHE A 482 45.10 -14.74 24.69
C PHE A 482 46.11 -15.80 25.14
N THR A 483 46.56 -16.63 24.21
CA THR A 483 47.44 -17.78 24.49
C THR A 483 48.83 -17.38 25.01
N ASN A 484 49.25 -16.15 24.73
CA ASN A 484 50.50 -15.57 25.19
C ASN A 484 50.34 -14.73 26.48
N ALA A 485 49.14 -14.66 27.05
CA ALA A 485 48.90 -13.98 28.32
C ALA A 485 49.27 -14.89 29.50
N GLN A 486 49.93 -14.33 30.51
CA GLN A 486 50.27 -15.04 31.73
C GLN A 486 49.00 -15.59 32.40
N GLY A 487 48.88 -16.91 32.51
CA GLY A 487 47.72 -17.58 33.12
C GLY A 487 46.60 -17.99 32.15
N ASN A 488 46.83 -17.98 30.83
CA ASN A 488 45.84 -18.39 29.81
C ASN A 488 44.50 -17.66 29.96
N MET A 489 44.57 -16.34 30.01
CA MET A 489 43.38 -15.51 30.18
C MET A 489 42.45 -15.61 28.97
N PHE A 490 41.16 -15.75 29.26
CA PHE A 490 40.07 -15.58 28.30
C PHE A 490 39.31 -14.30 28.59
N THR A 491 38.57 -13.78 27.61
CA THR A 491 37.69 -12.62 27.82
C THR A 491 36.72 -12.90 28.95
N ASN A 492 36.79 -12.10 30.01
CA ASN A 492 35.84 -12.15 31.12
C ASN A 492 35.01 -10.87 31.09
N LEU A 493 33.70 -10.98 31.33
CA LEU A 493 32.84 -9.81 31.51
C LEU A 493 33.12 -9.27 32.92
N ASP A 494 33.95 -8.24 33.00
CA ASP A 494 34.15 -7.48 34.23
C ASP A 494 33.10 -6.37 34.36
N GLN A 495 33.09 -5.65 35.48
CA GLN A 495 32.17 -4.54 35.71
C GLN A 495 32.28 -3.41 34.68
N GLY A 496 33.38 -3.35 33.91
CA GLY A 496 33.59 -2.37 32.84
C GLY A 496 33.07 -2.81 31.47
N SER A 497 32.68 -4.08 31.32
CA SER A 497 32.21 -4.64 30.07
C SER A 497 30.70 -4.47 29.92
N ARG A 498 30.24 -4.11 28.72
CA ARG A 498 28.81 -3.95 28.41
C ARG A 498 28.45 -4.64 27.11
N VAL A 499 27.24 -5.20 27.06
CA VAL A 499 26.66 -5.79 25.85
C VAL A 499 25.45 -4.96 25.47
N GLU A 500 25.43 -4.49 24.23
CA GLU A 500 24.32 -3.71 23.66
C GLU A 500 23.81 -4.36 22.37
N CYS A 501 22.50 -4.32 22.17
CA CYS A 501 21.90 -4.72 20.90
C CYS A 501 21.96 -3.56 19.90
N VAL A 502 22.37 -3.84 18.65
CA VAL A 502 22.47 -2.81 17.61
C VAL A 502 21.49 -3.10 16.49
N ARG A 503 20.52 -2.21 16.30
CA ARG A 503 19.63 -2.25 15.14
C ARG A 503 20.40 -1.84 13.88
N ARG A 504 20.67 -2.80 12.99
CA ARG A 504 21.29 -2.52 11.68
C ARG A 504 20.23 -1.95 10.74
N ARG A 505 20.27 -0.64 10.46
CA ARG A 505 19.56 -0.08 9.29
C ARG A 505 20.18 -0.71 8.04
N LEU A 506 19.37 -1.33 7.19
CA LEU A 506 19.78 -1.61 5.82
C LEU A 506 19.98 -0.25 5.15
N LEU A 507 21.22 0.23 5.07
CA LEU A 507 21.54 1.33 4.16
C LEU A 507 21.18 0.85 2.74
N PRO A 508 20.55 1.69 1.88
CA PRO A 508 20.45 1.39 0.47
C PRO A 508 21.86 1.05 -0.02
N ARG A 509 22.04 -0.11 -0.68
CA ARG A 509 23.32 -0.44 -1.31
C ARG A 509 23.64 0.69 -2.28
N THR A 510 24.52 1.61 -1.89
CA THR A 510 25.20 2.51 -2.80
C THR A 510 25.97 1.62 -3.76
N ARG A 511 25.50 1.54 -5.02
CA ARG A 511 26.28 0.99 -6.12
C ARG A 511 27.56 1.81 -6.18
N TYR A 512 28.69 1.22 -5.81
CA TYR A 512 29.97 1.72 -6.29
C TYR A 512 30.12 1.30 -7.75
N PRO A 513 30.65 2.19 -8.61
CA PRO A 513 30.91 1.88 -10.00
C PRO A 513 32.18 1.03 -10.10
N ALA A 514 32.14 0.00 -10.93
CA ALA A 514 33.28 -0.59 -11.60
C ALA A 514 32.90 -0.78 -13.07
#